data_AF-A0A673KKE8-F1
#
_entry.id   AF-A0A673KKE8-F1
#
_cell.length_a   1.000
_cell.length_b   1.000
_cell.length_c   1.000
_cell.angle_alpha   90.00
_cell.angle_beta   90.00
_cell.angle_gamma   90.00
#
_symmetry.space_group_name_H-M   'P 1'
#
loop_
_entity.id
_entity.type
_entity.pdbx_description
1 polymer ?
#
loop_
_entity_poly.entity_id
_entity_poly.type
_entity_poly.pdbx_seq_one_letter_code
_entity_poly.pdbx_strand_id
1 'polypeptide(L)'
;MTSEVNEENEPGGRCLLGNWVEERATALLDRTGPRSRVHKYGHTGILTMDVAAKVQGLSTFKTAFNSPKSLGVRQKGRRAELLENDLIKIISDQIHAEMNTEPPAPELCSVTKADYKVEGFKSVRAPMAMDHDYTTEQAITFWSDNYQKIQGVTTVQTKDHPFKRNATFSTPIGEQLDQLNDTVLCPSENAL
;
A
#
# COMPACT_ATOMS: atom_id res chain seq x y z
N MET A 1 -4.21 11.83 -82.23
CA MET A 1 -4.35 10.49 -81.63
C MET A 1 -3.24 9.61 -82.15
N THR A 2 -2.15 9.45 -81.40
CA THR A 2 -1.18 8.36 -81.60
C THR A 2 -0.59 8.03 -80.24
N SER A 3 -0.79 6.77 -79.88
CA SER A 3 -0.63 6.09 -78.60
C SER A 3 0.80 6.10 -78.05
N GLU A 4 0.94 6.44 -76.78
CA GLU A 4 2.11 6.11 -75.96
C GLU A 4 2.22 4.60 -75.84
N VAL A 5 3.22 4.01 -76.50
CA VAL A 5 3.53 2.58 -76.40
C VAL A 5 4.57 2.42 -75.29
N ASN A 6 4.18 1.73 -74.21
CA ASN A 6 5.09 1.28 -73.15
C ASN A 6 6.13 0.30 -73.72
N GLU A 7 7.32 0.78 -74.06
CA GLU A 7 8.47 -0.02 -74.55
C GLU A 7 9.14 -0.87 -73.46
N GLU A 8 8.77 -0.74 -72.18
CA GLU A 8 9.49 -1.40 -71.08
C GLU A 8 9.31 -2.93 -70.99
N ASN A 9 8.44 -3.53 -71.79
CA ASN A 9 8.15 -4.98 -71.77
C ASN A 9 8.29 -5.67 -73.13
N GLU A 10 9.08 -5.11 -74.05
CA GLU A 10 9.41 -5.81 -75.31
C GLU A 10 10.42 -6.95 -75.04
N PRO A 11 10.15 -8.20 -75.49
CA PRO A 11 11.07 -9.31 -75.30
C PRO A 11 12.36 -9.07 -76.08
N GLY A 12 13.49 -9.04 -75.36
CA GLY A 12 14.83 -8.97 -75.96
C GLY A 12 15.18 -10.23 -76.75
N GLY A 13 16.22 -10.17 -77.57
CA GLY A 13 16.80 -11.35 -78.24
C GLY A 13 16.15 -11.75 -79.57
N ARG A 14 15.30 -10.90 -80.16
CA ARG A 14 14.69 -11.19 -81.48
C ARG A 14 15.70 -11.14 -82.62
N CYS A 15 16.68 -10.25 -82.56
CA CYS A 15 17.78 -10.14 -83.52
C CYS A 15 19.11 -10.64 -82.91
N LEU A 16 20.05 -11.04 -83.76
CA LEU A 16 21.39 -11.50 -83.34
C LEU A 16 22.36 -10.33 -83.11
N LEU A 17 21.85 -9.21 -82.60
CA LEU A 17 22.61 -7.99 -82.38
C LEU A 17 22.71 -7.74 -80.87
N GLY A 18 23.87 -7.30 -80.39
CA GLY A 18 24.09 -7.09 -78.95
C GLY A 18 24.17 -8.39 -78.16
N ASN A 19 23.63 -8.40 -76.93
CA ASN A 19 23.74 -9.51 -75.97
C ASN A 19 22.65 -10.58 -76.15
N TRP A 20 22.39 -10.96 -77.40
CA TRP A 20 21.25 -11.80 -77.76
C TRP A 20 21.26 -13.21 -77.11
N VAL A 21 22.45 -13.74 -76.79
CA VAL A 21 22.59 -15.07 -76.16
C VAL A 21 22.06 -15.05 -74.74
N GLU A 22 22.51 -14.09 -73.92
CA GLU A 22 22.04 -13.94 -72.54
C GLU A 22 20.56 -13.58 -72.51
N GLU A 23 20.12 -12.68 -73.40
CA GLU A 23 18.73 -12.25 -73.51
C GLU A 23 17.79 -13.43 -73.80
N ARG A 24 18.21 -14.40 -74.62
CA ARG A 24 17.42 -15.62 -74.87
C ARG A 24 17.49 -16.62 -73.72
N ALA A 25 18.64 -16.75 -73.05
CA ALA A 25 18.82 -17.67 -71.94
C ALA A 25 17.95 -17.28 -70.73
N THR A 26 17.80 -15.99 -70.45
CA THR A 26 17.02 -15.46 -69.32
C THR A 26 15.59 -15.08 -69.69
N ALA A 27 15.21 -15.20 -70.97
CA ALA A 27 13.88 -14.82 -71.49
C ALA A 27 12.69 -15.48 -70.77
N LEU A 28 12.86 -16.67 -70.18
CA LEU A 28 11.80 -17.32 -69.40
C LEU A 28 11.65 -16.70 -68.00
N LEU A 29 12.77 -16.26 -67.42
CA LEU A 29 12.85 -15.71 -66.08
C LEU A 29 12.46 -14.23 -66.02
N ASP A 30 12.67 -13.48 -67.12
CA ASP A 30 12.25 -12.08 -67.28
C ASP A 30 10.73 -11.91 -67.42
N ARG A 31 9.97 -13.00 -67.64
CA ARG A 31 8.50 -12.94 -67.81
C ARG A 31 7.74 -12.68 -66.52
N THR A 32 8.37 -12.85 -65.37
CA THR A 32 7.69 -12.87 -64.07
C THR A 32 7.50 -11.48 -63.45
N GLY A 33 7.91 -10.40 -64.11
CA GLY A 33 7.68 -9.03 -63.65
C GLY A 33 8.50 -7.97 -64.39
N PRO A 34 8.39 -6.68 -64.01
CA PRO A 34 9.13 -5.60 -64.65
C PRO A 34 10.65 -5.78 -64.54
N ARG A 35 11.40 -5.56 -65.64
CA ARG A 35 12.87 -5.65 -65.67
C ARG A 35 13.56 -4.81 -64.58
N SER A 36 13.01 -3.65 -64.26
CA SER A 36 13.50 -2.76 -63.21
C SER A 36 13.56 -3.44 -61.82
N ARG A 37 12.70 -4.43 -61.58
CA ARG A 37 12.67 -5.22 -60.35
C ARG A 37 13.68 -6.35 -60.38
N VAL A 38 13.85 -7.01 -61.53
CA VAL A 38 14.86 -8.06 -61.74
C VAL A 38 16.27 -7.48 -61.54
N HIS A 39 16.57 -6.31 -62.08
CA HIS A 39 17.89 -5.69 -61.89
C HIS A 39 18.17 -5.31 -60.42
N LYS A 40 17.14 -4.97 -59.64
CA LYS A 40 17.28 -4.56 -58.24
C LYS A 40 17.36 -5.76 -57.27
N TYR A 41 16.61 -6.83 -57.55
CA TYR A 41 16.40 -7.92 -56.59
C TYR A 41 16.81 -9.30 -57.13
N GLY A 42 17.22 -9.40 -58.39
CA GLY A 42 17.53 -10.65 -59.07
C GLY A 42 16.30 -11.48 -59.43
N HIS A 43 16.53 -12.62 -60.09
CA HIS A 43 15.48 -13.59 -60.40
C HIS A 43 15.17 -14.48 -59.19
N THR A 44 13.88 -14.68 -58.95
CA THR A 44 13.38 -15.62 -57.94
C THR A 44 13.69 -17.06 -58.34
N GLY A 45 14.32 -17.84 -57.47
CA GLY A 45 14.64 -19.25 -57.70
C GLY A 45 16.07 -19.53 -58.19
N ILE A 46 16.84 -18.50 -58.58
CA ILE A 46 18.29 -18.62 -58.82
C ILE A 46 19.07 -18.41 -57.52
N LEU A 47 18.67 -17.42 -56.73
CA LEU A 47 19.20 -17.24 -55.39
C LEU A 47 18.53 -18.25 -54.45
N THR A 48 19.32 -18.99 -53.69
CA THR A 48 18.87 -19.92 -52.64
C THR A 48 18.08 -19.26 -51.51
N MET A 49 18.04 -17.92 -51.48
CA MET A 49 17.14 -17.16 -50.61
C MET A 49 15.74 -17.17 -51.21
N ASP A 50 14.91 -18.08 -50.70
CA ASP A 50 13.47 -17.96 -50.86
C ASP A 50 13.01 -16.63 -50.26
N VAL A 51 12.56 -15.73 -51.12
CA VAL A 51 12.13 -14.36 -50.77
C VAL A 51 10.83 -14.39 -49.94
N ALA A 52 10.03 -15.46 -50.06
CA ALA A 52 8.81 -15.66 -49.28
C ALA A 52 9.08 -16.38 -47.94
N ALA A 53 10.16 -17.16 -47.84
CA ALA A 53 10.61 -17.69 -46.57
C ALA A 53 11.18 -16.53 -45.75
N LYS A 54 10.44 -16.14 -44.71
CA LYS A 54 10.98 -15.38 -43.58
C LYS A 54 12.34 -15.99 -43.24
N VAL A 55 13.44 -15.27 -43.53
CA VAL A 55 14.82 -15.70 -43.23
C VAL A 55 14.76 -16.33 -41.86
N GLN A 56 14.99 -17.63 -41.74
CA GLN A 56 14.69 -18.39 -40.51
C GLN A 56 15.48 -17.88 -39.29
N GLY A 57 16.29 -16.82 -39.42
CA GLY A 57 17.12 -16.24 -38.36
C GLY A 57 18.21 -17.22 -37.90
N LEU A 58 18.33 -18.36 -38.58
CA LEU A 58 19.27 -19.41 -38.31
C LEU A 58 20.51 -19.13 -39.13
N SER A 59 21.51 -18.53 -38.46
CA SER A 59 22.87 -18.50 -38.97
C SER A 59 23.37 -19.94 -39.17
N THR A 60 24.28 -20.13 -40.12
CA THR A 60 25.01 -21.40 -40.33
C THR A 60 25.59 -21.95 -39.02
N PHE A 61 26.02 -21.06 -38.12
CA PHE A 61 26.45 -21.40 -36.77
C PHE A 61 25.33 -22.03 -35.92
N LYS A 62 24.14 -21.42 -35.88
CA LYS A 62 22.99 -21.96 -35.14
C LYS A 62 22.50 -23.28 -35.72
N THR A 63 22.66 -23.50 -37.04
CA THR A 63 22.28 -24.76 -37.67
C THR A 63 23.29 -25.88 -37.37
N ALA A 64 24.58 -25.56 -37.33
CA ALA A 64 25.63 -26.55 -37.06
C ALA A 64 25.79 -26.87 -35.57
N PHE A 65 25.61 -25.88 -34.69
CA PHE A 65 25.85 -26.01 -33.25
C PHE A 65 24.54 -25.88 -32.47
N ASN A 66 23.73 -26.92 -32.53
CA ASN A 66 22.54 -27.07 -31.70
C ASN A 66 22.88 -27.81 -30.40
N SER A 67 22.10 -27.57 -29.35
CA SER A 67 22.22 -28.33 -28.11
C SER A 67 22.11 -29.83 -28.41
N PRO A 68 23.04 -30.66 -27.90
CA PRO A 68 23.04 -32.08 -28.19
C PRO A 68 21.72 -32.69 -27.72
N LYS A 69 21.08 -33.44 -28.62
CA LYS A 69 19.84 -34.13 -28.29
C LYS A 69 20.19 -35.30 -27.38
N SER A 70 19.45 -35.47 -26.28
CA SER A 70 19.61 -36.66 -25.45
C SER A 70 19.42 -37.92 -26.30
N LEU A 71 20.14 -38.99 -25.98
CA LEU A 71 20.21 -40.22 -26.78
C LEU A 71 18.86 -40.92 -27.00
N GLY A 72 17.75 -40.42 -26.44
CA GLY A 72 16.40 -40.96 -26.58
C GLY A 72 16.23 -42.35 -25.96
N VAL A 73 17.31 -42.93 -25.45
CA VAL A 73 17.38 -44.26 -24.85
C VAL A 73 17.60 -44.12 -23.36
N ARG A 74 16.85 -44.92 -22.61
CA ARG A 74 16.89 -44.96 -21.16
C ARG A 74 18.24 -45.50 -20.66
N GLN A 75 18.92 -44.70 -19.84
CA GLN A 75 20.26 -45.02 -19.32
C GLN A 75 20.26 -45.82 -18.01
N LYS A 76 19.15 -45.80 -17.25
CA LYS A 76 19.01 -46.44 -15.93
C LYS A 76 17.84 -47.43 -15.91
N GLY A 77 17.98 -48.53 -15.15
CA GLY A 77 16.90 -49.51 -14.94
C GLY A 77 15.71 -48.94 -14.16
N ARG A 78 14.53 -49.59 -14.22
CA ARG A 78 13.29 -49.11 -13.55
C ARG A 78 13.42 -49.03 -12.04
N ARG A 79 13.98 -50.08 -11.47
CA ARG A 79 14.23 -50.17 -10.04
C ARG A 79 15.21 -49.10 -9.54
N ALA A 80 16.31 -48.88 -10.28
CA ALA A 80 17.34 -47.91 -9.89
C ALA A 80 16.79 -46.48 -9.92
N GLU A 81 16.02 -46.13 -10.94
CA GLU A 81 15.39 -44.80 -11.06
C GLU A 81 14.37 -44.55 -9.94
N LEU A 82 13.53 -45.54 -9.59
CA LEU A 82 12.59 -45.39 -8.48
C LEU A 82 13.31 -45.19 -7.15
N LEU A 83 14.34 -45.99 -6.87
CA LEU A 83 15.12 -45.89 -5.65
C LEU A 83 15.83 -44.53 -5.54
N GLU A 84 16.41 -44.05 -6.64
CA GLU A 84 17.04 -42.72 -6.70
C GLU A 84 16.04 -41.60 -6.43
N ASN A 85 14.85 -41.65 -7.04
CA ASN A 85 13.80 -40.67 -6.79
C ASN A 85 13.32 -40.69 -5.34
N ASP A 86 13.19 -41.88 -4.73
CA ASP A 86 12.80 -41.99 -3.32
C ASP A 86 13.88 -41.42 -2.39
N LEU A 87 15.16 -41.70 -2.66
CA LEU A 87 16.26 -41.10 -1.92
C LEU A 87 16.29 -39.58 -2.06
N ILE A 88 16.11 -39.06 -3.27
CA ILE A 88 16.07 -37.61 -3.52
C ILE A 88 14.97 -36.96 -2.68
N LYS A 89 13.77 -37.57 -2.62
CA LYS A 89 12.66 -37.06 -1.81
C LYS A 89 12.99 -37.07 -0.32
N ILE A 90 13.53 -38.18 0.20
CA ILE A 90 13.90 -38.29 1.62
C ILE A 90 14.91 -37.20 1.98
N ILE A 91 15.95 -37.02 1.15
CA ILE A 91 16.98 -36.02 1.37
C ILE A 91 16.41 -34.61 1.26
N SER A 92 15.54 -34.34 0.27
CA SER A 92 14.93 -33.03 0.13
C SER A 92 14.04 -32.67 1.30
N ASP A 93 13.25 -33.62 1.79
CA ASP A 93 12.34 -33.41 2.92
C ASP A 93 13.14 -33.17 4.21
N GLN A 94 14.23 -33.91 4.42
CA GLN A 94 15.12 -33.70 5.55
C GLN A 94 15.76 -32.30 5.51
N ILE A 95 16.36 -31.91 4.37
CA ILE A 95 16.96 -30.58 4.21
C ILE A 95 15.89 -29.50 4.42
N HIS A 96 14.68 -29.70 3.88
CA HIS A 96 13.60 -28.74 4.06
C HIS A 96 13.18 -28.61 5.53
N ALA A 97 13.10 -29.70 6.28
CA ALA A 97 12.79 -29.68 7.71
C ALA A 97 13.89 -28.99 8.54
N GLU A 98 15.17 -29.19 8.18
CA GLU A 98 16.30 -28.53 8.83
C GLU A 98 16.35 -27.03 8.52
N MET A 99 16.12 -26.63 7.26
CA MET A 99 16.15 -25.23 6.85
C MET A 99 14.92 -24.44 7.29
N ASN A 100 13.75 -25.09 7.36
CA ASN A 100 12.49 -24.46 7.78
C ASN A 100 12.08 -24.97 9.16
N THR A 101 13.00 -24.88 10.12
CA THR A 101 12.64 -25.05 11.52
C THR A 101 11.61 -23.99 11.91
N GLU A 102 10.55 -24.40 12.59
CA GLU A 102 9.51 -23.47 13.05
C GLU A 102 10.18 -22.40 13.91
N PRO A 103 10.06 -21.11 13.54
CA PRO A 103 10.62 -20.04 14.35
C PRO A 103 10.07 -20.14 15.78
N PRO A 104 10.89 -19.88 16.81
CA PRO A 104 10.38 -19.81 18.16
C PRO A 104 9.22 -18.79 18.20
N ALA A 105 8.17 -19.13 18.94
CA ALA A 105 6.99 -18.27 19.06
C ALA A 105 7.45 -16.86 19.48
N PRO A 106 6.99 -15.81 18.76
CA PRO A 106 7.43 -14.46 19.06
C PRO A 106 7.01 -14.07 20.48
N GLU A 107 7.94 -13.48 21.24
CA GLU A 107 7.65 -12.91 22.55
C GLU A 107 6.80 -11.64 22.38
N LEU A 108 5.48 -11.80 22.48
CA LEU A 108 4.50 -10.71 22.32
C LEU A 108 4.24 -9.94 23.63
N CYS A 109 4.92 -10.30 24.72
CA CYS A 109 4.74 -9.67 26.03
C CYS A 109 5.98 -8.86 26.39
N SER A 110 5.79 -7.62 26.83
CA SER A 110 6.89 -6.85 27.43
C SER A 110 7.38 -7.52 28.71
N VAL A 111 8.66 -7.34 29.01
CA VAL A 111 9.30 -7.75 30.27
C VAL A 111 8.45 -7.33 31.48
N THR A 112 7.95 -6.10 31.47
CA THR A 112 7.11 -5.58 32.56
C THR A 112 5.83 -6.41 32.75
N LYS A 113 5.16 -6.80 31.67
CA LYS A 113 3.92 -7.58 31.75
C LYS A 113 4.17 -9.03 32.20
N ALA A 114 5.31 -9.60 31.83
CA ALA A 114 5.71 -10.94 32.23
C ALA A 114 6.13 -11.00 33.71
N ASP A 115 6.95 -10.04 34.15
CA ASP A 115 7.60 -10.07 35.46
C ASP A 115 6.76 -9.43 36.57
N TYR A 116 5.99 -8.37 36.26
CA TYR A 116 5.18 -7.64 37.24
C TYR A 116 3.73 -8.14 37.26
N LYS A 117 3.56 -9.46 37.35
CA LYS A 117 2.26 -10.07 37.65
C LYS A 117 2.18 -10.47 39.12
N VAL A 118 1.24 -9.87 39.84
CA VAL A 118 0.86 -10.34 41.17
C VAL A 118 -0.18 -11.43 40.99
N GLU A 119 0.23 -12.69 41.10
CA GLU A 119 -0.68 -13.83 41.05
C GLU A 119 -1.73 -13.71 42.17
N GLY A 120 -3.01 -13.80 41.82
CA GLY A 120 -4.11 -13.73 42.78
C GLY A 120 -4.60 -12.33 43.15
N PHE A 121 -4.01 -11.26 42.62
CA PHE A 121 -4.60 -9.92 42.78
C PHE A 121 -5.90 -9.81 41.98
N LYS A 122 -7.03 -9.78 42.69
CA LYS A 122 -8.33 -9.46 42.10
C LYS A 122 -8.69 -8.05 42.56
N SER A 123 -8.75 -7.09 41.63
CA SER A 123 -9.27 -5.76 41.93
C SER A 123 -10.79 -5.86 42.15
N VAL A 124 -11.19 -6.18 43.37
CA VAL A 124 -12.60 -6.14 43.77
C VAL A 124 -12.89 -4.73 44.24
N ARG A 125 -13.81 -4.04 43.55
CA ARG A 125 -14.34 -2.77 44.04
C ARG A 125 -15.02 -3.05 45.38
N ALA A 126 -14.50 -2.47 46.45
CA ALA A 126 -15.18 -2.54 47.74
C ALA A 126 -16.61 -1.99 47.57
N PRO A 127 -17.63 -2.64 48.16
CA PRO A 127 -18.98 -2.09 48.17
C PRO A 127 -18.91 -0.69 48.80
N MET A 128 -19.45 0.30 48.10
CA MET A 128 -19.51 1.67 48.60
C MET A 128 -20.38 1.68 49.86
N ALA A 129 -19.79 2.07 50.99
CA ALA A 129 -20.47 2.07 52.29
C ALA A 129 -21.46 3.24 52.43
N MET A 130 -21.30 4.27 51.62
CA MET A 130 -22.16 5.46 51.58
C MET A 130 -22.38 5.89 50.13
N ASP A 131 -23.59 6.35 49.85
CA ASP A 131 -24.01 6.90 48.56
C ASP A 131 -23.62 8.38 48.52
N HIS A 132 -22.36 8.64 48.20
CA HIS A 132 -21.82 10.00 48.07
C HIS A 132 -21.94 10.48 46.62
N ASP A 133 -22.69 11.54 46.39
CA ASP A 133 -22.78 12.20 45.07
C ASP A 133 -21.81 13.39 45.01
N TYR A 134 -20.74 13.24 44.23
CA TYR A 134 -19.71 14.25 44.04
C TYR A 134 -20.21 15.53 43.36
N THR A 135 -21.39 15.51 42.74
CA THR A 135 -21.99 16.68 42.09
C THR A 135 -22.79 17.54 43.05
N THR A 136 -23.37 16.94 44.09
CA THR A 136 -24.23 17.64 45.06
C THR A 136 -23.54 17.89 46.40
N GLU A 137 -22.63 17.01 46.81
CA GLU A 137 -21.95 17.12 48.09
C GLU A 137 -20.75 18.07 48.01
N GLN A 138 -20.57 18.89 49.04
CA GLN A 138 -19.39 19.73 49.16
C GLN A 138 -18.18 18.89 49.60
N ALA A 139 -17.02 19.18 49.02
CA ALA A 139 -15.78 18.52 49.43
C ALA A 139 -15.50 18.76 50.92
N ILE A 140 -15.26 17.68 51.66
CA ILE A 140 -14.81 17.74 53.04
C ILE A 140 -13.35 18.20 53.02
N THR A 141 -13.13 19.41 53.53
CA THR A 141 -11.83 20.05 53.64
C THR A 141 -11.59 20.49 55.08
N PHE A 142 -10.34 20.78 55.42
CA PHE A 142 -10.01 21.37 56.72
C PHE A 142 -10.89 22.58 57.07
N TRP A 143 -11.20 23.42 56.08
CA TRP A 143 -12.02 24.63 56.23
C TRP A 143 -13.49 24.31 56.50
N SER A 144 -14.08 23.35 55.79
CA SER A 144 -15.49 22.95 56.01
C SER A 144 -15.71 22.30 57.37
N ASP A 145 -14.71 21.63 57.93
CA ASP A 145 -14.82 21.00 59.25
C ASP A 145 -14.63 22.00 60.40
N ASN A 146 -13.86 23.07 60.18
CA ASN A 146 -13.44 23.99 61.23
C ASN A 146 -14.11 25.38 61.14
N TYR A 147 -15.08 25.60 60.25
CA TYR A 147 -15.68 26.91 59.99
C TYR A 147 -16.19 27.65 61.23
N GLN A 148 -16.59 26.92 62.29
CA GLN A 148 -17.05 27.50 63.57
C GLN A 148 -15.91 27.98 64.48
N LYS A 149 -14.69 27.46 64.30
CA LYS A 149 -13.53 27.73 65.16
C LYS A 149 -12.55 28.73 64.55
N ILE A 150 -12.66 28.98 63.24
CA ILE A 150 -11.74 29.86 62.51
C ILE A 150 -12.10 31.33 62.76
N GLN A 151 -11.08 32.16 62.97
CA GLN A 151 -11.20 33.61 63.14
C GLN A 151 -10.60 34.34 61.92
N GLY A 152 -11.00 35.61 61.71
CA GLY A 152 -10.48 36.44 60.61
C GLY A 152 -11.17 36.24 59.25
N VAL A 153 -12.30 35.53 59.21
CA VAL A 153 -13.15 35.34 58.02
C VAL A 153 -14.50 36.03 58.19
N THR A 154 -15.21 36.28 57.09
CA THR A 154 -16.60 36.76 57.15
C THR A 154 -17.49 35.76 57.87
N THR A 155 -18.45 36.24 58.64
CA THR A 155 -19.33 35.40 59.46
C THR A 155 -20.16 34.47 58.57
N VAL A 156 -20.22 33.20 58.97
CA VAL A 156 -20.97 32.18 58.26
C VAL A 156 -22.46 32.40 58.45
N GLN A 157 -23.17 32.71 57.35
CA GLN A 157 -24.62 32.88 57.36
C GLN A 157 -25.39 31.58 57.06
N THR A 158 -24.79 30.67 56.30
CA THR A 158 -25.45 29.45 55.83
C THR A 158 -24.52 28.25 56.03
N LYS A 159 -25.04 27.15 56.57
CA LYS A 159 -24.26 25.94 56.87
C LYS A 159 -23.74 25.26 55.60
N ASP A 160 -24.50 25.33 54.51
CA ASP A 160 -24.18 24.64 53.25
C ASP A 160 -23.04 25.32 52.48
N HIS A 161 -22.81 26.63 52.72
CA HIS A 161 -21.78 27.42 52.04
C HIS A 161 -21.09 28.38 53.02
N PRO A 162 -20.24 27.86 53.92
CA PRO A 162 -19.69 28.65 55.01
C PRO A 162 -18.81 29.82 54.55
N PHE A 163 -18.10 29.67 53.43
CA PHE A 163 -17.17 30.67 52.90
C PHE A 163 -17.69 31.41 51.67
N LYS A 164 -19.02 31.60 51.57
CA LYS A 164 -19.60 32.41 50.50
C LYS A 164 -19.13 33.87 50.61
N ARG A 165 -18.75 34.48 49.48
CA ARG A 165 -18.29 35.87 49.43
C ARG A 165 -19.39 36.79 49.98
N ASN A 166 -19.03 37.59 50.98
CA ASN A 166 -19.85 38.67 51.51
C ASN A 166 -19.10 39.99 51.33
N ALA A 167 -19.71 40.95 50.64
CA ALA A 167 -19.15 42.27 50.39
C ALA A 167 -19.99 43.41 50.99
N THR A 168 -20.99 43.10 51.83
CA THR A 168 -21.98 44.07 52.34
C THR A 168 -21.33 45.31 52.96
N PHE A 169 -20.20 45.14 53.66
CA PHE A 169 -19.45 46.24 54.27
C PHE A 169 -18.72 47.13 53.24
N SER A 170 -18.23 46.55 52.15
CA SER A 170 -17.45 47.26 51.12
C SER A 170 -18.28 47.73 49.93
N THR A 171 -19.55 47.32 49.85
CA THR A 171 -20.48 47.77 48.81
C THR A 171 -20.74 49.27 48.98
N PRO A 172 -20.57 50.10 47.92
CA PRO A 172 -20.88 51.53 47.98
C PRO A 172 -22.35 51.79 48.39
N ILE A 173 -22.58 52.86 49.14
CA ILE A 173 -23.89 53.19 49.74
C ILE A 173 -25.02 53.26 48.70
N GLY A 174 -24.74 53.73 47.48
CA GLY A 174 -25.73 53.81 46.39
C GLY A 174 -26.17 52.46 45.81
N GLU A 175 -25.49 51.37 46.15
CA GLU A 175 -25.76 50.00 45.67
C GLU A 175 -26.30 49.07 46.77
N GLN A 176 -26.47 49.58 48.00
CA GLN A 176 -27.03 48.81 49.12
C GLN A 176 -28.55 48.72 49.00
N LEU A 177 -29.07 47.50 48.79
CA LEU A 177 -30.51 47.22 48.62
C LEU A 177 -31.33 47.21 49.93
N ASP A 178 -30.68 47.09 51.09
CA ASP A 178 -31.36 46.74 52.36
C ASP A 178 -31.70 47.92 53.30
N GLN A 179 -31.34 49.17 53.00
CA GLN A 179 -31.43 50.29 53.96
C GLN A 179 -32.61 51.28 53.78
N LEU A 180 -33.52 51.10 52.81
CA LEU A 180 -34.53 52.13 52.49
C LEU A 180 -35.85 52.07 53.26
N ASN A 181 -36.06 51.17 54.24
CA ASN A 181 -37.40 50.90 54.75
C ASN A 181 -37.76 51.31 56.20
N ASP A 182 -36.85 51.80 57.06
CA ASP A 182 -37.18 51.93 58.50
C ASP A 182 -36.97 53.29 59.20
N THR A 183 -36.75 54.40 58.48
CA THR A 183 -36.64 55.72 59.15
C THR A 183 -37.23 56.88 58.36
N VAL A 184 -38.57 56.98 58.35
CA VAL A 184 -39.25 58.29 58.22
C VAL A 184 -40.44 58.34 59.19
N LEU A 185 -40.22 58.91 60.38
CA LEU A 185 -41.28 59.36 61.27
C LEU A 185 -40.89 60.71 61.88
N CYS A 186 -41.71 61.73 61.54
CA CYS A 186 -41.89 63.07 62.12
C CYS A 186 -41.01 64.26 61.66
N PRO A 187 -41.51 65.51 61.73
CA PRO A 187 -42.89 65.98 61.54
C PRO A 187 -43.02 67.22 60.64
N SER A 188 -44.27 67.51 60.23
CA SER A 188 -44.71 68.66 59.42
C SER A 188 -44.58 70.01 60.14
N GLU A 189 -43.95 70.99 59.50
CA GLU A 189 -44.06 72.41 59.86
C GLU A 189 -45.24 73.07 59.13
N ASN A 190 -46.12 73.69 59.91
CA ASN A 190 -47.16 74.60 59.44
C ASN A 190 -46.56 76.00 59.24
N ALA A 191 -46.86 76.64 58.11
CA ALA A 191 -46.76 78.09 57.98
C ALA A 191 -47.87 78.64 57.06
N LEU A 192 -48.74 79.45 57.70
CA LEU A 192 -49.74 80.40 57.19
C LEU A 192 -51.01 79.86 56.50
#